data_AF-W4RT84-F1
#
_entry.id   AF-W4RT84-F1
#
_cell.length_a   1.000
_cell.length_b   1.000
_cell.length_c   1.000
_cell.angle_alpha   90.00
_cell.angle_beta   90.00
_cell.angle_gamma   90.00
#
_symmetry.space_group_name_H-M   'P 1'
#
loop_
_entity.id
_entity.type
_entity.pdbx_description
1 polymer ?
#
loop_
_entity_poly.entity_id
_entity_poly.type
_entity_poly.pdbx_seq_one_letter_code
_entity_poly.pdbx_strand_id
1 'polypeptide(L)'
;MEYHYGEKVLNPFQPAAAKAEQDQVILIREAEKEEAIMAILESCPLRILGNYLYLEGEANVYDFLYETLPKLEDQADIFLTNAVKSLILPSRHVPVTNIDMDSSGNWLDISFNIEGIAQDDVQNILLSAVEKKKFYRLPNGAFVSLASEEYASIQNMLQEFHIKPSQLKNESLQLPLYRGMQLEEVMKKEKGSNAKYGRQFRRLLNSLKNPEQLEFDVPNLLQATLRDYQNYGFQWLSTLNHYRLGGILADDMGLGKTLQSIALFYPKKKGIRTISRY
;
A
#
# COMPACT_ATOMS: atom_id res chain seq x y z
N MET A 1 -2.63 10.75 36.74
CA MET A 1 -1.90 11.96 36.34
C MET A 1 -1.76 12.82 37.57
N GLU A 2 -0.56 13.29 37.86
CA GLU A 2 -0.24 14.06 39.05
C GLU A 2 0.73 15.18 38.65
N TYR A 3 0.50 16.39 39.17
CA TYR A 3 1.43 17.51 39.01
C TYR A 3 2.28 17.61 40.28
N HIS A 4 3.59 17.45 40.12
CA HIS A 4 4.55 17.46 41.20
C HIS A 4 5.27 18.82 41.26
N TYR A 5 5.12 19.52 42.38
CA TYR A 5 5.78 20.80 42.65
C TYR A 5 6.55 20.69 43.98
N GLY A 6 7.76 20.14 43.91
CA GLY A 6 8.52 19.75 45.11
C GLY A 6 7.77 18.67 45.90
N GLU A 7 7.44 18.96 47.16
CA GLU A 7 6.70 18.04 48.04
C GLU A 7 5.18 18.04 47.81
N LYS A 8 4.64 18.98 47.01
CA LYS A 8 3.20 19.03 46.72
C LYS A 8 2.87 18.22 45.47
N VAL A 9 1.86 17.36 45.60
CA VAL A 9 1.29 16.56 44.51
C VAL A 9 -0.17 16.97 44.30
N LEU A 10 -0.50 17.43 43.11
CA LEU A 10 -1.86 17.83 42.72
C LEU A 10 -2.42 16.82 41.71
N ASN A 11 -3.59 16.27 41.97
CA ASN A 11 -4.30 15.46 40.98
C ASN A 11 -5.39 16.31 40.31
N PRO A 12 -5.29 16.61 39.00
CA PRO A 12 -6.27 17.45 38.30
C PRO A 12 -7.69 16.87 38.32
N PHE A 13 -7.82 15.54 38.41
CA PHE A 13 -9.08 14.79 38.36
C PHE A 13 -9.73 14.54 39.73
N GLN A 14 -9.12 15.00 40.83
CA GLN A 14 -9.74 14.90 42.15
C GLN A 14 -10.92 15.88 42.30
N PRO A 15 -12.00 15.48 42.98
CA PRO A 15 -13.16 16.33 43.23
C PRO A 15 -12.77 17.56 44.07
N ALA A 16 -13.40 18.70 43.77
CA ALA A 16 -13.04 20.02 44.31
C ALA A 16 -12.99 20.09 45.85
N ALA A 17 -13.74 19.23 46.56
CA ALA A 17 -13.75 19.16 48.02
C ALA A 17 -12.39 18.76 48.62
N ALA A 18 -11.53 18.04 47.89
CA ALA A 18 -10.19 17.65 48.35
C ALA A 18 -9.10 18.71 48.05
N LYS A 19 -9.39 19.72 47.21
CA LYS A 19 -8.42 20.77 46.81
C LYS A 19 -8.24 21.85 47.90
N ALA A 20 -9.22 22.00 48.81
CA ALA A 20 -9.26 23.09 49.79
C ALA A 20 -8.32 22.93 51.01
N GLU A 21 -7.80 21.73 51.28
CA GLU A 21 -6.92 21.47 52.45
C GLU A 21 -5.43 21.80 52.20
N GLN A 22 -5.02 22.06 50.95
CA GLN A 22 -3.60 22.24 50.57
C GLN A 22 -3.13 23.71 50.42
N ASP A 23 -3.99 24.70 50.72
CA ASP A 23 -3.82 26.10 50.32
C ASP A 23 -2.97 27.00 51.26
N GLN A 24 -2.12 26.44 52.13
CA GLN A 24 -1.30 27.25 53.05
C GLN A 24 0.03 27.79 52.49
N VAL A 25 0.37 27.55 51.21
CA VAL A 25 1.64 28.01 50.61
C VAL A 25 1.39 28.50 49.17
N ILE A 26 1.94 29.66 48.82
CA ILE A 26 1.92 30.22 47.47
C ILE A 26 2.69 29.28 46.54
N LEU A 27 1.94 28.55 45.70
CA LEU A 27 2.48 27.63 44.69
C LEU A 27 2.50 28.36 43.34
N ILE A 28 3.68 28.55 42.75
CA ILE A 28 3.79 29.04 41.37
C ILE A 28 3.62 27.84 40.45
N ARG A 29 2.46 27.77 39.79
CA ARG A 29 2.11 26.68 38.86
C ARG A 29 2.43 27.07 37.42
N GLU A 30 2.82 26.08 36.63
CA GLU A 30 3.00 26.23 35.18
C GLU A 30 1.65 26.03 34.47
N ALA A 31 0.71 26.96 34.72
CA ALA A 31 -0.68 26.85 34.28
C ALA A 31 -0.83 26.59 32.77
N GLU A 32 -0.03 27.26 31.93
CA GLU A 32 -0.07 27.08 30.47
C GLU A 32 0.30 25.65 30.05
N LYS A 33 1.31 25.03 30.69
CA LYS A 33 1.70 23.64 30.37
C LYS A 33 0.67 22.65 30.87
N GLU A 34 0.12 22.87 32.07
CA GLU A 34 -0.95 22.02 32.61
C GLU A 34 -2.20 22.07 31.72
N GLU A 35 -2.58 23.25 31.24
CA GLU A 35 -3.71 23.45 30.33
C GLU A 35 -3.47 22.79 28.97
N ALA A 36 -2.26 22.93 28.40
CA ALA A 36 -1.90 22.28 27.15
C ALA A 36 -1.98 20.74 27.24
N ILE A 37 -1.44 20.14 28.30
CA ILE A 37 -1.50 18.68 28.49
C ILE A 37 -2.95 18.23 28.74
N MET A 38 -3.72 18.97 29.54
CA MET A 38 -5.13 18.64 29.77
C MET A 38 -5.96 18.74 28.50
N ALA A 39 -5.75 19.75 27.66
CA ALA A 39 -6.43 19.87 26.37
C ALA A 39 -6.16 18.65 25.48
N ILE A 40 -4.93 18.13 25.47
CA ILE A 40 -4.58 16.90 24.74
C ILE A 40 -5.33 15.69 25.33
N LEU A 41 -5.35 15.54 26.66
CA LEU A 41 -6.02 14.41 27.32
C LEU A 41 -7.54 14.45 27.19
N GLU A 42 -8.16 15.63 27.27
CA GLU A 42 -9.60 15.82 27.10
C GLU A 42 -10.07 15.55 25.67
N SER A 43 -9.17 15.66 24.69
CA SER A 43 -9.44 15.27 23.30
C SER A 43 -9.52 13.75 23.09
N CYS A 44 -9.12 12.96 24.07
CA CYS A 44 -9.12 11.50 24.04
C CYS A 44 -10.33 10.95 24.83
N PRO A 45 -10.95 9.82 24.42
CA PRO A 45 -12.05 9.18 25.15
C PRO A 45 -11.58 8.46 26.44
N LEU A 46 -10.74 9.11 27.24
CA LEU A 46 -10.29 8.64 28.54
C LEU A 46 -11.44 8.68 29.55
N ARG A 47 -11.59 7.60 30.30
CA ARG A 47 -12.53 7.52 31.41
C ARG A 47 -11.78 7.59 32.73
N ILE A 48 -12.43 8.19 33.73
CA ILE A 48 -11.89 8.34 35.07
C ILE A 48 -12.44 7.21 35.95
N LEU A 49 -11.57 6.46 36.61
CA LEU A 49 -11.91 5.48 37.64
C LEU A 49 -11.10 5.77 38.90
N GLY A 50 -11.69 6.50 39.85
CA GLY A 50 -10.97 6.99 41.03
C GLY A 50 -9.81 7.90 40.61
N ASN A 51 -8.58 7.47 40.88
CA ASN A 51 -7.37 8.22 40.53
C ASN A 51 -6.74 7.79 39.19
N TYR A 52 -7.33 6.81 38.49
CA TYR A 52 -6.79 6.26 37.25
C TYR A 52 -7.57 6.75 36.03
N LEU A 53 -6.85 6.94 34.93
CA LEU A 53 -7.43 7.10 33.60
C LEU A 53 -7.34 5.77 32.86
N TYR A 54 -8.39 5.40 32.16
CA TYR A 54 -8.41 4.17 31.37
C TYR A 54 -9.14 4.37 30.04
N LEU A 55 -8.82 3.50 29.08
CA LEU A 55 -9.45 3.43 27.76
C LEU A 55 -10.19 2.10 27.63
N GLU A 56 -11.36 2.13 27.01
CA GLU A 56 -12.11 0.93 26.65
C GLU A 56 -12.06 0.71 25.14
N GLY A 57 -11.81 -0.52 24.73
CA GLY A 57 -11.81 -0.91 23.32
C GLY A 57 -10.49 -0.62 22.60
N GLU A 58 -10.17 -1.49 21.65
CA GLU A 58 -8.88 -1.46 20.95
C GLU A 58 -8.69 -0.22 20.09
N ALA A 59 -9.77 0.31 19.50
CA ALA A 59 -9.72 1.52 18.68
C ALA A 59 -9.26 2.73 19.49
N ASN A 60 -9.79 2.90 20.70
CA ASN A 60 -9.40 4.00 21.58
C ASN A 60 -7.95 3.85 22.07
N VAL A 61 -7.51 2.62 22.36
CA VAL A 61 -6.11 2.34 22.70
C VAL A 61 -5.19 2.68 21.52
N TYR A 62 -5.56 2.26 20.31
CA TYR A 62 -4.82 2.57 19.10
C TYR A 62 -4.73 4.08 18.87
N ASP A 63 -5.85 4.79 18.89
CA ASP A 63 -5.88 6.25 18.68
C ASP A 63 -5.03 6.97 19.75
N PHE A 64 -5.07 6.51 21.02
CA PHE A 64 -4.19 7.05 22.05
C PHE A 64 -2.70 6.81 21.73
N LEU A 65 -2.30 5.60 21.36
CA LEU A 65 -0.90 5.27 21.11
C LEU A 65 -0.31 5.94 19.86
N TYR A 66 -1.13 6.12 18.80
CA TYR A 66 -0.64 6.60 17.50
C TYR A 66 -1.00 8.06 17.20
N GLU A 67 -1.99 8.65 17.88
CA GLU A 67 -2.40 10.04 17.66
C GLU A 67 -2.18 10.94 18.90
N THR A 68 -2.50 10.46 20.10
CA THR A 68 -2.40 11.26 21.34
C THR A 68 -1.00 11.24 21.95
N LEU A 69 -0.40 10.05 22.08
CA LEU A 69 0.88 9.85 22.72
C LEU A 69 2.02 10.65 22.05
N PRO A 70 2.15 10.71 20.72
CA PRO A 70 3.17 11.57 20.08
C PRO A 70 3.02 13.06 20.44
N LYS A 71 1.78 13.56 20.54
CA LYS A 71 1.52 14.96 20.96
C LYS A 71 1.90 15.21 22.41
N LEU A 72 1.76 14.19 23.26
CA LEU A 72 2.20 14.26 24.66
C LEU A 72 3.74 14.24 24.77
N GLU A 73 4.40 13.43 23.95
CA GLU A 73 5.88 13.38 23.86
C GLU A 73 6.49 14.71 23.43
N ASP A 74 5.79 15.51 22.62
CA ASP A 74 6.22 16.87 22.24
C ASP A 74 6.19 17.88 23.41
N GLN A 75 5.40 17.61 24.46
CA GLN A 75 5.17 18.53 25.59
C GLN A 75 5.82 18.06 26.89
N ALA A 76 6.13 16.76 27.02
CA ALA A 76 6.64 16.16 28.24
C ALA A 76 7.43 14.88 27.99
N ASP A 77 8.35 14.55 28.90
CA ASP A 77 9.02 13.26 28.93
C ASP A 77 8.03 12.15 29.33
N ILE A 78 7.78 11.20 28.44
CA ILE A 78 6.84 10.10 28.68
C ILE A 78 7.56 8.82 29.10
N PHE A 79 7.12 8.26 30.23
CA PHE A 79 7.61 6.97 30.74
C PHE A 79 6.58 5.87 30.50
N LEU A 80 6.89 4.99 29.54
CA LEU A 80 6.04 3.84 29.20
C LEU A 80 6.54 2.56 29.88
N THR A 81 5.61 1.75 30.38
CA THR A 81 5.90 0.39 30.84
C THR A 81 6.23 -0.53 29.66
N ASN A 82 6.94 -1.63 29.90
CA ASN A 82 7.25 -2.60 28.86
C ASN A 82 5.99 -3.19 28.21
N ALA A 83 4.90 -3.35 28.96
CA ALA A 83 3.62 -3.80 28.43
C ALA A 83 3.07 -2.82 27.38
N VAL A 84 3.08 -1.51 27.66
CA VAL A 84 2.62 -0.50 26.69
C VAL A 84 3.57 -0.41 25.50
N LYS A 85 4.89 -0.44 25.75
CA LYS A 85 5.90 -0.45 24.68
C LYS A 85 5.70 -1.64 23.72
N SER A 86 5.34 -2.81 24.23
CA SER A 86 5.10 -4.00 23.38
C SER A 86 3.85 -3.89 22.50
N LEU A 87 2.94 -2.95 22.76
CA LEU A 87 1.79 -2.67 21.89
C LEU A 87 2.19 -1.86 20.65
N ILE A 88 3.31 -1.14 20.72
CA ILE A 88 3.85 -0.31 19.65
C ILE A 88 4.98 -1.09 18.97
N LEU A 89 4.86 -1.33 17.67
CA LEU A 89 5.92 -2.03 16.94
C LEU A 89 7.18 -1.16 16.85
N PRO A 90 8.34 -1.61 17.37
CA PRO A 90 9.57 -0.82 17.39
C PRO A 90 10.19 -0.67 15.99
N SER A 91 9.94 -1.63 15.10
CA SER A 91 10.35 -1.59 13.69
C SER A 91 9.16 -1.32 12.79
N ARG A 92 9.36 -0.45 11.80
CA ARG A 92 8.39 -0.25 10.71
C ARG A 92 8.35 -1.52 9.87
N HIS A 93 7.28 -2.31 10.04
CA HIS A 93 7.04 -3.51 9.24
C HIS A 93 6.57 -3.10 7.84
N VAL A 94 7.54 -2.81 6.96
CA VAL A 94 7.28 -2.35 5.60
C VAL A 94 6.78 -3.51 4.74
N PRO A 95 5.59 -3.42 4.14
CA PRO A 95 5.08 -4.48 3.29
C PRO A 95 5.78 -4.46 1.93
N VAL A 96 6.26 -5.62 1.51
CA VAL A 96 6.83 -5.86 0.17
C VAL A 96 5.73 -6.40 -0.73
N THR A 97 5.50 -5.74 -1.86
CA THR A 97 4.54 -6.20 -2.87
C THR A 97 5.29 -6.78 -4.05
N ASN A 98 5.27 -8.09 -4.27
CA ASN A 98 5.86 -8.70 -5.46
C ASN A 98 4.81 -8.86 -6.55
N ILE A 99 5.15 -8.43 -7.76
CA ILE A 99 4.25 -8.41 -8.92
C ILE A 99 4.96 -9.12 -10.06
N ASP A 100 4.44 -10.25 -10.54
CA ASP A 100 4.92 -10.90 -11.75
C ASP A 100 3.76 -11.45 -12.59
N MET A 101 4.07 -11.97 -13.76
CA MET A 101 3.11 -12.66 -14.60
C MET A 101 2.95 -14.13 -14.18
N ASP A 102 1.74 -14.63 -14.29
CA ASP A 102 1.45 -16.04 -14.12
C ASP A 102 2.02 -16.87 -15.28
N SER A 103 2.09 -18.20 -15.10
CA SER A 103 2.60 -19.11 -16.14
C SER A 103 1.80 -19.10 -17.45
N SER A 104 0.51 -18.72 -17.41
CA SER A 104 -0.33 -18.66 -18.61
C SER A 104 -0.14 -17.38 -19.44
N GLY A 105 0.46 -16.35 -18.82
CA GLY A 105 0.67 -15.03 -19.40
C GLY A 105 -0.61 -14.21 -19.53
N ASN A 106 -1.66 -14.54 -18.78
CA ASN A 106 -2.95 -13.83 -18.82
C ASN A 106 -3.21 -13.03 -17.54
N TRP A 107 -2.51 -13.37 -16.45
CA TRP A 107 -2.73 -12.82 -15.12
C TRP A 107 -1.44 -12.22 -14.56
N LEU A 108 -1.62 -11.23 -13.70
CA LEU A 108 -0.61 -10.71 -12.80
C LEU A 108 -0.84 -11.35 -11.43
N ASP A 109 0.18 -12.05 -10.96
CA ASP A 109 0.24 -12.58 -9.61
C ASP A 109 0.86 -11.52 -8.71
N ILE A 110 0.08 -11.07 -7.72
CA ILE A 110 0.46 -10.03 -6.77
C ILE A 110 0.49 -10.67 -5.39
N SER A 111 1.67 -10.76 -4.81
CA SER A 111 1.89 -11.36 -3.49
C SER A 111 2.45 -10.32 -2.52
N PHE A 112 2.06 -10.44 -1.27
CA PHE A 112 2.44 -9.52 -0.20
C PHE A 112 3.23 -10.27 0.85
N ASN A 113 4.30 -9.65 1.33
CA ASN A 113 5.10 -10.18 2.43
C ASN A 113 5.45 -9.03 3.37
N ILE A 114 5.40 -9.29 4.68
CA ILE A 114 5.80 -8.34 5.70
C ILE A 114 6.84 -9.04 6.59
N GLU A 115 8.06 -8.52 6.60
CA GLU A 115 9.15 -9.10 7.37
C GLU A 115 8.79 -9.13 8.87
N GLY A 116 8.99 -10.28 9.51
CA GLY A 116 8.70 -10.47 10.93
C GLY A 116 7.22 -10.74 11.27
N ILE A 117 6.33 -10.87 10.27
CA ILE A 117 4.91 -11.20 10.47
C ILE A 117 4.61 -12.56 9.84
N ALA A 118 3.83 -13.40 10.53
CA ALA A 118 3.41 -14.71 10.02
C ALA A 118 2.44 -14.59 8.83
N GLN A 119 2.43 -15.58 7.95
CA GLN A 119 1.61 -15.57 6.73
C GLN A 119 0.11 -15.36 7.01
N ASP A 120 -0.45 -16.08 7.98
CA ASP A 120 -1.85 -15.92 8.39
C ASP A 120 -2.17 -14.49 8.85
N ASP A 121 -1.24 -13.85 9.57
CA ASP A 121 -1.38 -12.47 10.02
C ASP A 121 -1.26 -11.48 8.85
N VAL A 122 -0.35 -11.71 7.89
CA VAL A 122 -0.26 -10.92 6.65
C VAL A 122 -1.59 -10.97 5.90
N GLN A 123 -2.20 -12.15 5.79
CA GLN A 123 -3.51 -12.29 5.15
C GLN A 123 -4.58 -11.46 5.88
N ASN A 124 -4.64 -11.52 7.21
CA ASN A 124 -5.60 -10.75 8.00
C ASN A 124 -5.36 -9.23 7.95
N ILE A 125 -4.10 -8.80 7.84
CA ILE A 125 -3.71 -7.40 7.63
C ILE A 125 -4.27 -6.91 6.29
N LEU A 126 -4.10 -7.67 5.21
CA LEU A 126 -4.64 -7.32 3.90
C LEU A 126 -6.17 -7.28 3.90
N LEU A 127 -6.83 -8.24 4.56
CA LEU A 127 -8.28 -8.23 4.72
C LEU A 127 -8.76 -6.97 5.48
N SER A 128 -8.05 -6.61 6.55
CA SER A 128 -8.33 -5.38 7.31
C SER A 128 -8.12 -4.12 6.46
N ALA A 129 -7.14 -4.11 5.58
CA ALA A 129 -6.90 -3.02 4.63
C ALA A 129 -8.04 -2.92 3.57
N VAL A 130 -8.55 -4.05 3.08
CA VAL A 130 -9.74 -4.06 2.19
C VAL A 130 -10.98 -3.53 2.91
N GLU A 131 -11.15 -3.87 4.18
CA GLU A 131 -12.21 -3.37 5.05
C GLU A 131 -12.00 -1.91 5.51
N LYS A 132 -10.91 -1.27 5.08
CA LYS A 132 -10.53 0.11 5.43
C LYS A 132 -10.42 0.36 6.94
N LYS A 133 -9.99 -0.66 7.69
CA LYS A 133 -9.67 -0.52 9.12
C LYS A 133 -8.41 0.33 9.29
N LYS A 134 -8.34 1.08 10.39
CA LYS A 134 -7.15 1.87 10.75
C LYS A 134 -5.95 1.00 11.16
N PHE A 135 -6.20 -0.18 11.71
CA PHE A 135 -5.17 -1.05 12.27
C PHE A 135 -5.55 -2.53 12.20
N TYR A 136 -4.55 -3.38 12.44
CA TYR A 136 -4.71 -4.79 12.76
C TYR A 136 -3.95 -5.10 14.06
N ARG A 137 -4.52 -5.96 14.92
CA ARG A 137 -3.88 -6.40 16.16
C ARG A 137 -3.27 -7.78 15.98
N LEU A 138 -1.95 -7.86 16.15
CA LEU A 138 -1.20 -9.11 16.07
C LEU A 138 -1.50 -10.02 17.28
N PRO A 139 -1.25 -11.35 17.16
CA PRO A 139 -1.44 -12.30 18.28
C PRO A 139 -0.60 -11.96 19.53
N ASN A 140 0.54 -11.30 19.36
CA ASN A 140 1.38 -10.82 20.46
C ASN A 140 0.83 -9.55 21.14
N GLY A 141 -0.30 -9.02 20.66
CA GLY A 141 -0.98 -7.85 21.18
C GLY A 141 -0.59 -6.53 20.51
N ALA A 142 0.46 -6.51 19.68
CA ALA A 142 0.96 -5.30 19.02
C ALA A 142 0.04 -4.81 17.91
N PHE A 143 0.02 -3.49 17.69
CA PHE A 143 -0.76 -2.87 16.63
C PHE A 143 0.08 -2.67 15.36
N VAL A 144 -0.47 -3.09 14.22
CA VAL A 144 -0.01 -2.71 12.89
C VAL A 144 -0.89 -1.56 12.41
N SER A 145 -0.31 -0.37 12.27
CA SER A 145 -1.01 0.80 11.75
C SER A 145 -1.13 0.71 10.23
N LEU A 146 -2.36 0.57 9.73
CA LEU A 146 -2.66 0.56 8.29
C LEU A 146 -2.80 1.98 7.75
N ALA A 147 -2.89 2.99 8.61
CA ALA A 147 -2.93 4.41 8.23
C ALA A 147 -1.53 4.99 7.91
N SER A 148 -0.48 4.19 8.06
CA SER A 148 0.90 4.61 7.84
C SER A 148 1.25 4.69 6.34
N GLU A 149 2.24 5.53 6.00
CA GLU A 149 2.67 5.75 4.61
C GLU A 149 3.12 4.46 3.92
N GLU A 150 3.67 3.52 4.70
CA GLU A 150 4.14 2.22 4.24
C GLU A 150 3.01 1.34 3.67
N TYR A 151 1.77 1.52 4.14
CA TYR A 151 0.59 0.77 3.67
C TYR A 151 -0.25 1.53 2.64
N ALA A 152 0.03 2.81 2.41
CA ALA A 152 -0.71 3.66 1.49
C ALA A 152 -0.74 3.08 0.06
N SER A 153 0.38 2.51 -0.43
CA SER A 153 0.45 1.90 -1.76
C SER A 153 -0.48 0.70 -1.91
N ILE A 154 -0.57 -0.14 -0.87
CA ILE A 154 -1.45 -1.31 -0.87
C ILE A 154 -2.90 -0.85 -0.78
N GLN A 155 -3.22 0.11 0.10
CA GLN A 155 -4.57 0.63 0.22
C GLN A 155 -5.06 1.26 -1.09
N ASN A 156 -4.23 2.09 -1.72
CA ASN A 156 -4.58 2.73 -3.00
C ASN A 156 -4.72 1.69 -4.11
N MET A 157 -3.86 0.67 -4.16
CA MET A 157 -4.02 -0.46 -5.08
C MET A 157 -5.36 -1.19 -4.86
N LEU A 158 -5.66 -1.59 -3.62
CA LEU A 158 -6.89 -2.34 -3.30
C LEU A 158 -8.14 -1.53 -3.65
N GLN A 159 -8.12 -0.21 -3.41
CA GLN A 159 -9.22 0.70 -3.75
C GLN A 159 -9.36 0.90 -5.26
N GLU A 160 -8.27 1.24 -5.96
CA GLU A 160 -8.28 1.49 -7.41
C GLU A 160 -8.84 0.29 -8.18
N PHE A 161 -8.41 -0.92 -7.81
CA PHE A 161 -8.84 -2.14 -8.49
C PHE A 161 -10.13 -2.76 -7.92
N HIS A 162 -10.74 -2.11 -6.91
CA HIS A 162 -11.98 -2.55 -6.27
C HIS A 162 -11.90 -3.99 -5.77
N ILE A 163 -10.78 -4.32 -5.11
CA ILE A 163 -10.51 -5.68 -4.63
C ILE A 163 -11.48 -6.04 -3.51
N LYS A 164 -12.12 -7.20 -3.64
CA LYS A 164 -13.00 -7.77 -2.62
C LYS A 164 -12.23 -8.73 -1.71
N PRO A 165 -12.68 -8.94 -0.45
CA PRO A 165 -12.05 -9.90 0.47
C PRO A 165 -11.92 -11.31 -0.12
N SER A 166 -12.91 -11.76 -0.91
CA SER A 166 -12.92 -13.08 -1.54
C SER A 166 -11.84 -13.30 -2.61
N GLN A 167 -11.24 -12.21 -3.12
CA GLN A 167 -10.15 -12.26 -4.10
C GLN A 167 -8.77 -12.38 -3.46
N LEU A 168 -8.65 -12.15 -2.16
CA LEU A 168 -7.42 -12.33 -1.40
C LEU A 168 -7.32 -13.76 -0.89
N LYS A 169 -6.29 -14.48 -1.31
CA LYS A 169 -6.00 -15.86 -0.88
C LYS A 169 -4.50 -16.06 -0.74
N ASN A 170 -4.05 -16.70 0.34
CA ASN A 170 -2.63 -17.03 0.56
C ASN A 170 -1.72 -15.81 0.35
N GLU A 171 -2.01 -14.71 1.07
CA GLU A 171 -1.30 -13.43 0.95
C GLU A 171 -1.16 -12.89 -0.49
N SER A 172 -2.08 -13.25 -1.39
CA SER A 172 -1.99 -12.93 -2.80
C SER A 172 -3.33 -12.62 -3.45
N LEU A 173 -3.29 -11.96 -4.60
CA LEU A 173 -4.42 -11.73 -5.48
C LEU A 173 -3.97 -11.76 -6.94
N GLN A 174 -4.93 -11.95 -7.83
CA GLN A 174 -4.70 -11.91 -9.27
C GLN A 174 -5.41 -10.72 -9.92
N LEU A 175 -4.72 -10.06 -10.84
CA LEU A 175 -5.28 -9.04 -11.73
C LEU A 175 -5.12 -9.44 -13.19
N PRO A 176 -6.07 -9.10 -14.08
CA PRO A 176 -5.87 -9.28 -15.51
C PRO A 176 -4.63 -8.55 -16.03
N LEU A 177 -3.88 -9.16 -16.95
CA LEU A 177 -2.62 -8.60 -17.47
C LEU A 177 -2.75 -7.18 -18.03
N TYR A 178 -3.88 -6.87 -18.69
CA TYR A 178 -4.11 -5.56 -19.29
C TYR A 178 -4.12 -4.42 -18.26
N ARG A 179 -4.29 -4.70 -16.96
CA ARG A 179 -4.19 -3.70 -15.88
C ARG A 179 -2.76 -3.42 -15.43
N GLY A 180 -1.76 -4.09 -16.00
CA GLY A 180 -0.37 -3.99 -15.56
C GLY A 180 0.22 -2.59 -15.56
N MET A 181 -0.05 -1.79 -16.59
CA MET A 181 0.44 -0.40 -16.64
C MET A 181 -0.23 0.48 -15.57
N GLN A 182 -1.55 0.33 -15.37
CA GLN A 182 -2.27 1.02 -14.30
C GLN A 182 -1.73 0.65 -12.92
N LEU A 183 -1.44 -0.64 -12.70
CA LEU A 183 -0.86 -1.13 -11.45
C LEU A 183 0.52 -0.53 -11.21
N GLU A 184 1.39 -0.51 -12.21
CA GLU A 184 2.72 0.11 -12.10
C GLU A 184 2.62 1.60 -11.73
N GLU A 185 1.67 2.32 -12.32
CA GLU A 185 1.47 3.74 -12.04
C GLU A 185 1.01 3.98 -10.59
N VAL A 186 0.00 3.22 -10.12
CA VAL A 186 -0.49 3.29 -8.74
C VAL A 186 0.63 2.99 -7.75
N MET A 187 1.40 1.93 -8.00
CA MET A 187 2.49 1.54 -7.11
C MET A 187 3.66 2.53 -7.12
N LYS A 188 3.87 3.31 -8.20
CA LYS A 188 4.94 4.32 -8.27
C LYS A 188 4.56 5.67 -7.68
N LYS A 189 3.27 5.99 -7.57
CA LYS A 189 2.79 7.27 -7.03
C LYS A 189 3.10 7.42 -5.54
N GLU A 190 3.09 6.32 -4.79
CA GLU A 190 3.30 6.33 -3.34
C GLU A 190 4.78 6.24 -2.97
N LYS A 191 5.28 7.21 -2.20
CA LYS A 191 6.67 7.26 -1.73
C LYS A 191 7.05 6.07 -0.83
N GLY A 192 6.10 5.54 -0.06
CA GLY A 192 6.28 4.39 0.82
C GLY A 192 6.22 3.02 0.12
N SER A 193 6.00 3.00 -1.20
CA SER A 193 5.83 1.76 -1.96
C SER A 193 7.11 0.94 -2.05
N ASN A 194 7.04 -0.32 -1.62
CA ASN A 194 8.11 -1.32 -1.77
C ASN A 194 7.70 -2.40 -2.79
N ALA A 195 7.35 -1.96 -4.00
CA ALA A 195 6.94 -2.83 -5.10
C ALA A 195 8.16 -3.47 -5.80
N LYS A 196 8.18 -4.80 -5.88
CA LYS A 196 9.18 -5.57 -6.60
C LYS A 196 8.54 -6.21 -7.83
N TYR A 197 8.95 -5.75 -9.00
CA TYR A 197 8.50 -6.30 -10.28
C TYR A 197 9.33 -7.53 -10.66
N GLY A 198 8.70 -8.62 -11.04
CA GLY A 198 9.37 -9.82 -11.54
C GLY A 198 9.92 -9.63 -12.96
N ARG A 199 10.71 -10.61 -13.43
CA ARG A 199 11.45 -10.48 -14.69
C ARG A 199 10.51 -10.41 -15.89
N GLN A 200 9.45 -11.21 -15.89
CA GLN A 200 8.52 -11.26 -17.02
C GLN A 200 7.71 -9.98 -17.10
N PHE A 201 7.19 -9.52 -15.96
CA PHE A 201 6.46 -8.26 -15.90
C PHE A 201 7.31 -7.03 -16.28
N ARG A 202 8.58 -6.97 -15.85
CA ARG A 202 9.49 -5.90 -16.31
C ARG A 202 9.71 -5.91 -17.82
N ARG A 203 9.84 -7.10 -18.42
CA ARG A 203 9.98 -7.22 -19.89
C ARG A 203 8.73 -6.73 -20.59
N LEU A 204 7.54 -7.12 -20.12
CA LEU A 204 6.27 -6.62 -20.63
C LEU A 204 6.22 -5.09 -20.58
N LEU A 205 6.47 -4.50 -19.40
CA LEU A 205 6.43 -3.03 -19.23
C LEU A 205 7.42 -2.33 -20.16
N ASN A 206 8.62 -2.88 -20.33
CA ASN A 206 9.61 -2.34 -21.25
C ASN A 206 9.16 -2.45 -22.72
N SER A 207 8.65 -3.60 -23.13
CA SER A 207 8.13 -3.82 -24.50
C SER A 207 6.93 -2.93 -24.80
N LEU A 208 6.05 -2.66 -23.83
CA LEU A 208 4.91 -1.77 -24.02
C LEU A 208 5.32 -0.29 -24.10
N LYS A 209 6.40 0.11 -23.40
CA LYS A 209 6.94 1.47 -23.42
C LYS A 209 7.86 1.74 -24.61
N ASN A 210 8.49 0.69 -25.14
CA ASN A 210 9.48 0.74 -26.21
C ASN A 210 9.16 -0.39 -27.23
N PRO A 211 8.06 -0.26 -28.00
CA PRO A 211 7.58 -1.32 -28.90
C PRO A 211 8.60 -1.69 -29.98
N GLU A 212 9.55 -0.82 -30.31
CA GLU A 212 10.65 -1.07 -31.25
C GLU A 212 11.65 -2.15 -30.77
N GLN A 213 11.65 -2.53 -29.49
CA GLN A 213 12.55 -3.58 -28.99
C GLN A 213 12.17 -4.99 -29.43
N LEU A 214 10.90 -5.21 -29.80
CA LEU A 214 10.44 -6.48 -30.35
C LEU A 214 10.25 -6.32 -31.85
N GLU A 215 11.21 -6.84 -32.63
CA GLU A 215 11.11 -6.84 -34.07
C GLU A 215 10.31 -8.04 -34.56
N PHE A 216 9.14 -7.76 -35.14
CA PHE A 216 8.33 -8.73 -35.86
C PHE A 216 8.51 -8.54 -37.36
N ASP A 217 8.81 -9.63 -38.07
CA ASP A 217 8.90 -9.57 -39.52
C ASP A 217 7.52 -9.30 -40.14
N VAL A 218 7.46 -8.33 -41.06
CA VAL A 218 6.29 -8.13 -41.91
C VAL A 218 6.10 -9.39 -42.77
N PRO A 219 4.89 -9.95 -42.88
CA PRO A 219 4.69 -11.18 -43.64
C PRO A 219 5.16 -11.06 -45.10
N ASN A 220 6.14 -11.88 -45.50
CA ASN A 220 6.75 -11.83 -46.84
C ASN A 220 5.78 -12.06 -48.01
N LEU A 221 4.58 -12.59 -47.73
CA LEU A 221 3.53 -12.80 -48.72
C LEU A 221 2.65 -11.55 -48.93
N LEU A 222 2.81 -10.52 -48.09
CA LEU A 222 2.09 -9.26 -48.21
C LEU A 222 2.56 -8.53 -49.48
N GLN A 223 1.67 -8.37 -50.45
CA GLN A 223 1.94 -7.64 -51.70
C GLN A 223 1.79 -6.12 -51.50
N ALA A 224 2.43 -5.58 -50.47
CA ALA A 224 2.43 -4.16 -50.15
C ALA A 224 3.69 -3.80 -49.36
N THR A 225 4.16 -2.56 -49.52
CA THR A 225 5.27 -2.01 -48.73
C THR A 225 4.69 -1.09 -47.67
N LEU A 226 4.95 -1.41 -46.40
CA LEU A 226 4.59 -0.54 -45.28
C LEU A 226 5.54 0.67 -45.25
N ARG A 227 4.97 1.86 -45.08
CA ARG A 227 5.75 3.09 -44.77
C ARG A 227 6.27 3.02 -43.33
N ASP A 228 7.29 3.80 -42.99
CA ASP A 228 7.94 3.76 -41.67
C ASP A 228 6.96 3.88 -40.50
N TYR A 229 6.00 4.81 -40.57
CA TYR A 229 4.98 4.97 -39.55
C TYR A 229 3.99 3.79 -39.49
N GLN A 230 3.73 3.11 -40.61
CA GLN A 230 2.88 1.92 -40.65
C GLN A 230 3.62 0.70 -40.11
N ASN A 231 4.92 0.61 -40.35
CA ASN A 231 5.79 -0.38 -39.69
C ASN A 231 5.76 -0.18 -38.19
N TYR A 232 5.88 1.05 -37.69
CA TYR A 232 5.77 1.35 -36.26
C TYR A 232 4.44 0.87 -35.67
N GLY A 233 3.31 1.21 -36.30
CA GLY A 233 1.99 0.74 -35.87
C GLY A 233 1.84 -0.79 -35.93
N PHE A 234 2.41 -1.44 -36.95
CA PHE A 234 2.46 -2.90 -37.06
C PHE A 234 3.31 -3.54 -35.95
N GLN A 235 4.48 -2.99 -35.61
CA GLN A 235 5.32 -3.49 -34.51
C GLN A 235 4.60 -3.36 -33.15
N TRP A 236 3.92 -2.23 -32.94
CA TRP A 236 3.12 -2.00 -31.73
C TRP A 236 1.96 -2.99 -31.61
N LEU A 237 1.18 -3.18 -32.66
CA LEU A 237 0.09 -4.17 -32.69
C LEU A 237 0.61 -5.60 -32.51
N SER A 238 1.75 -5.92 -33.11
CA SER A 238 2.39 -7.24 -32.98
C SER A 238 2.88 -7.48 -31.55
N THR A 239 3.41 -6.45 -30.89
CA THR A 239 3.79 -6.49 -29.46
C THR A 239 2.58 -6.75 -28.58
N LEU A 240 1.47 -6.04 -28.79
CA LEU A 240 0.22 -6.30 -28.05
C LEU A 240 -0.28 -7.73 -28.26
N ASN A 241 -0.32 -8.20 -29.51
CA ASN A 241 -0.74 -9.56 -29.84
C ASN A 241 0.18 -10.62 -29.21
N HIS A 242 1.50 -10.38 -29.15
CA HIS A 242 2.46 -11.26 -28.49
C HIS A 242 2.12 -11.48 -27.01
N TYR A 243 1.68 -10.43 -26.31
CA TYR A 243 1.25 -10.49 -24.92
C TYR A 243 -0.27 -10.72 -24.75
N ARG A 244 -0.99 -11.06 -25.84
CA ARG A 244 -2.45 -11.27 -25.85
C ARG A 244 -3.25 -10.07 -25.34
N LEU A 245 -2.72 -8.87 -25.52
CA LEU A 245 -3.37 -7.62 -25.18
C LEU A 245 -4.14 -7.08 -26.39
N GLY A 246 -5.25 -6.40 -26.11
CA GLY A 246 -5.95 -5.58 -27.09
C GLY A 246 -5.30 -4.20 -27.20
N GLY A 247 -5.62 -3.49 -28.27
CA GLY A 247 -5.20 -2.10 -28.47
C GLY A 247 -6.12 -1.37 -29.43
N ILE A 248 -6.14 -0.04 -29.32
CA ILE A 248 -6.87 0.84 -30.22
C ILE A 248 -5.83 1.56 -31.08
N LEU A 249 -5.82 1.29 -32.38
CA LEU A 249 -4.97 2.01 -33.33
C LEU A 249 -5.66 3.33 -33.72
N ALA A 250 -5.31 4.40 -33.02
CA ALA A 250 -5.93 5.72 -33.13
C ALA A 250 -5.17 6.69 -34.07
N ASP A 251 -4.45 6.17 -35.07
CA ASP A 251 -3.80 6.97 -36.11
C ASP A 251 -4.82 7.85 -36.87
N ASP A 252 -4.37 8.97 -37.44
CA ASP A 252 -5.19 9.86 -38.28
C ASP A 252 -5.88 9.12 -39.45
N MET A 253 -6.99 9.68 -39.91
CA MET A 253 -7.73 9.16 -41.07
C MET A 253 -6.85 9.19 -42.33
N GLY A 254 -6.88 8.13 -43.14
CA GLY A 254 -6.11 8.05 -44.39
C GLY A 254 -4.69 7.49 -44.25
N LEU A 255 -4.18 7.24 -43.04
CA LEU A 255 -2.84 6.67 -42.81
C LEU A 255 -2.71 5.18 -43.13
N GLY A 256 -3.79 4.50 -43.51
CA GLY A 256 -3.75 3.09 -43.94
C GLY A 256 -3.78 2.08 -42.78
N LYS A 257 -4.55 2.36 -41.72
CA LYS A 257 -4.79 1.44 -40.59
C LYS A 257 -5.22 0.04 -41.03
N THR A 258 -6.04 -0.06 -42.08
CA THR A 258 -6.47 -1.34 -42.64
C THR A 258 -5.29 -2.18 -43.13
N LEU A 259 -4.28 -1.56 -43.77
CA LEU A 259 -3.09 -2.26 -44.23
C LEU A 259 -2.26 -2.79 -43.04
N GLN A 260 -2.14 -2.01 -41.96
CA GLN A 260 -1.47 -2.45 -40.73
C GLN A 260 -2.21 -3.65 -40.09
N SER A 261 -3.54 -3.59 -39.99
CA SER A 261 -4.35 -4.71 -39.48
C SER A 261 -4.26 -5.96 -40.35
N ILE A 262 -4.27 -5.80 -41.68
CA ILE A 262 -4.05 -6.91 -42.61
C ILE A 262 -2.66 -7.51 -42.35
N ALA A 263 -1.60 -6.69 -42.28
CA ALA A 263 -0.24 -7.16 -42.04
C ALA A 263 -0.12 -7.97 -40.73
N LEU A 264 -0.84 -7.60 -39.66
CA LEU A 264 -0.87 -8.34 -38.39
C LEU A 264 -1.40 -9.78 -38.56
N PHE A 265 -2.50 -9.94 -39.31
CA PHE A 265 -3.16 -11.25 -39.48
C PHE A 265 -2.71 -12.00 -40.74
N TYR A 266 -1.92 -11.37 -41.61
CA TYR A 266 -1.53 -11.96 -42.88
C TYR A 266 -0.64 -13.19 -42.65
N PRO A 267 -0.86 -14.30 -43.38
CA PRO A 267 -0.07 -15.50 -43.21
C PRO A 267 1.42 -15.23 -43.42
N LYS A 268 2.24 -15.55 -42.41
CA LYS A 268 3.68 -15.69 -42.60
C LYS A 268 3.95 -17.02 -43.30
N LYS A 269 4.80 -17.03 -44.32
CA LYS A 269 5.25 -18.27 -44.96
C LYS A 269 5.96 -19.10 -43.90
N LYS A 270 5.45 -20.30 -43.57
CA LYS A 270 6.16 -21.23 -42.67
C LYS A 270 7.50 -21.56 -43.33
N GLY A 271 8.61 -21.16 -42.71
CA GLY A 271 9.91 -21.71 -43.04
C GLY A 271 9.84 -23.23 -42.93
N ILE A 272 10.37 -23.93 -43.93
CA ILE A 272 10.54 -25.39 -43.87
C ILE A 272 11.36 -25.67 -42.61
N ARG A 273 10.74 -26.20 -41.56
CA ARG A 273 11.49 -26.75 -40.42
C ARG A 273 12.18 -27.99 -40.95
N THR A 274 13.44 -27.87 -41.33
CA THR A 274 14.31 -29.02 -41.51
C THR A 274 14.41 -29.71 -40.15
N ILE A 275 13.70 -30.83 -40.02
CA ILE A 275 13.81 -31.70 -38.86
C ILE A 275 15.19 -32.34 -38.96
N SER A 276 16.20 -31.74 -38.33
CA SER A 276 17.48 -32.41 -38.15
C SER A 276 17.28 -33.51 -37.10
N ARG A 277 16.99 -34.72 -37.57
CA ARG A 277 17.19 -35.94 -36.79
C ARG A 277 18.69 -36.14 -36.65
N TYR A 278 19.22 -35.99 -35.44
CA TYR A 278 20.31 -36.82 -34.90
C TYR A 278 20.13 -36.89 -33.39
#